data_AF-A0A9D0GBZ4-F1
#
_entry.id   AF-A0A9D0GBZ4-F1
#
_cell.length_a   1.000
_cell.length_b   1.000
_cell.length_c   1.000
_cell.angle_alpha   90.00
_cell.angle_beta   90.00
_cell.angle_gamma   90.00
#
_symmetry.space_group_name_H-M   'P 1'
#
loop_
_entity.id
_entity.type
_entity.pdbx_description
1 polymer ?
#
loop_
_entity_poly.entity_id
_entity_poly.type
_entity_poly.pdbx_seq_one_letter_code
_entity_poly.pdbx_strand_id
1 'polypeptide(L)'
;MRTVRALVKTLRPHQWTKNVLLLAALVFDVKLFNPYYVVRALGGFLLFSLTSGAVYIFNDLVDLEKDCHHPSKRHRPLPAG
;
A
#
# COMPACT_ATOMS: atom_id res chain seq x y z
N MET A 1 18.46 8.87 -4.40
CA MET A 1 17.96 7.47 -4.35
C MET A 1 17.43 7.00 -2.98
N ARG A 2 17.91 7.51 -1.83
CA ARG A 2 17.43 7.08 -0.49
C ARG A 2 15.97 7.44 -0.20
N THR A 3 15.51 8.63 -0.60
CA THR A 3 14.15 9.13 -0.35
C THR A 3 13.07 8.30 -1.07
N VAL A 4 13.26 7.98 -2.35
CA VAL A 4 12.32 7.17 -3.13
C VAL A 4 12.18 5.76 -2.52
N ARG A 5 13.30 5.16 -2.12
CA ARG A 5 13.30 3.84 -1.47
C ARG A 5 12.60 3.85 -0.11
N ALA A 6 12.76 4.92 0.67
CA ALA A 6 12.03 5.13 1.91
C ALA A 6 10.51 5.24 1.65
N LEU A 7 10.12 6.04 0.67
CA LEU A 7 8.71 6.26 0.31
C LEU A 7 8.03 4.96 -0.13
N VAL A 8 8.70 4.16 -0.98
CA VAL A 8 8.22 2.83 -1.38
C VAL A 8 8.14 1.87 -0.17
N LYS A 9 9.10 1.95 0.76
CA LYS A 9 9.06 1.12 1.99
C LYS A 9 7.88 1.52 2.89
N THR A 10 7.58 2.81 3.03
CA THR A 10 6.45 3.32 3.83
C THR A 10 5.09 3.01 3.19
N LEU A 11 5.01 2.94 1.86
CA LEU A 11 3.83 2.45 1.13
C LEU A 11 3.52 0.96 1.35
N ARG A 12 4.47 0.21 1.95
CA ARG A 12 4.31 -1.20 2.35
C ARG A 12 3.76 -2.09 1.22
N PRO A 13 4.38 -2.17 0.04
CA PRO A 13 3.89 -2.96 -1.10
C PRO A 13 3.61 -4.44 -0.76
N HIS A 14 4.30 -5.02 0.22
CA HIS A 14 4.00 -6.37 0.73
C HIS A 14 2.57 -6.55 1.28
N GLN A 15 1.91 -5.46 1.70
CA GLN A 15 0.54 -5.46 2.22
C GLN A 15 -0.50 -5.32 1.10
N TRP A 16 -0.08 -4.89 -0.09
CA TRP A 16 -0.97 -4.78 -1.25
C TRP A 16 -1.50 -6.14 -1.71
N THR A 17 -0.84 -7.24 -1.34
CA THR A 17 -1.36 -8.61 -1.53
C THR A 17 -2.75 -8.79 -0.92
N LYS A 18 -3.07 -8.08 0.17
CA LYS A 18 -4.43 -8.10 0.77
C LYS A 18 -5.47 -7.48 -0.14
N ASN A 19 -5.05 -6.57 -1.02
CA ASN A 19 -5.92 -5.87 -1.95
C ASN A 19 -6.17 -6.70 -3.22
N VAL A 20 -5.50 -7.85 -3.41
CA VAL A 20 -5.71 -8.73 -4.58
C VAL A 20 -7.15 -9.24 -4.66
N LEU A 21 -7.88 -9.27 -3.53
CA LEU A 21 -9.31 -9.58 -3.50
C LEU A 21 -10.15 -8.64 -4.40
N LEU A 22 -9.70 -7.40 -4.65
CA LEU A 22 -10.37 -6.50 -5.61
C LEU A 22 -10.42 -7.10 -7.02
N LEU A 23 -9.41 -7.88 -7.40
CA LEU A 23 -9.36 -8.55 -8.70
C LEU A 23 -10.28 -9.77 -8.76
N ALA A 24 -10.71 -10.32 -7.62
CA ALA A 24 -11.65 -11.43 -7.60
C ALA A 24 -13.00 -11.05 -8.22
N ALA A 25 -13.42 -9.79 -8.08
CA ALA A 25 -14.63 -9.28 -8.73
C ALA A 25 -14.59 -9.46 -10.26
N LEU A 26 -13.43 -9.32 -10.89
CA LEU A 26 -13.25 -9.51 -12.33
C LEU A 26 -13.42 -10.99 -12.75
N VAL A 27 -13.04 -11.92 -11.88
CA VAL A 27 -13.19 -13.36 -12.09
C VAL A 27 -14.67 -13.76 -11.96
N PHE A 28 -15.35 -13.30 -10.91
CA PHE A 28 -16.76 -13.63 -10.66
C PHE A 28 -17.73 -12.97 -11.65
N ASP A 29 -17.35 -11.84 -12.24
CA ASP A 29 -18.12 -11.17 -13.31
C ASP A 29 -17.83 -11.74 -14.71
N VAL A 30 -17.03 -12.81 -14.82
CA VAL A 30 -16.69 -13.54 -16.07
C VAL A 30 -16.08 -12.62 -17.16
N LYS A 31 -15.53 -11.47 -16.77
CA LYS A 31 -14.95 -10.45 -17.67
C LYS A 31 -13.43 -10.47 -17.71
N LEU A 32 -12.82 -11.53 -17.19
CA LEU A 32 -11.37 -11.69 -17.08
C LEU A 32 -10.63 -11.52 -18.43
N PHE A 33 -11.25 -11.94 -19.52
CA PHE A 33 -10.66 -11.86 -20.86
C PHE A 33 -11.04 -10.59 -21.62
N ASN A 34 -11.83 -9.70 -21.03
CA ASN A 34 -12.18 -8.43 -21.65
C ASN A 34 -11.15 -7.36 -21.24
N PRO A 35 -10.29 -6.87 -22.16
CA PRO A 35 -9.20 -5.96 -21.84
C PRO A 35 -9.68 -4.66 -21.17
N TYR A 36 -10.87 -4.18 -21.54
CA TYR A 36 -11.45 -2.97 -20.98
C TYR A 36 -11.69 -3.09 -19.47
N TYR A 37 -12.27 -4.21 -19.02
CA TYR A 37 -12.53 -4.45 -17.60
C TYR A 37 -11.27 -4.78 -16.83
N VAL A 38 -10.32 -5.49 -17.45
CA VAL A 38 -9.00 -5.79 -16.86
C VAL A 38 -8.26 -4.50 -16.52
N VAL A 39 -8.14 -3.57 -17.48
CA VAL A 39 -7.43 -2.29 -17.26
C VAL A 39 -8.11 -1.47 -16.16
N ARG A 40 -9.44 -1.44 -16.12
CA ARG A 40 -10.18 -0.74 -15.06
C ARG A 40 -9.99 -1.39 -13.69
N ALA A 41 -10.00 -2.72 -13.61
CA ALA A 41 -9.76 -3.45 -12.37
C ALA A 41 -8.33 -3.23 -11.85
N LEU A 42 -7.34 -3.24 -12.74
CA LEU A 42 -5.94 -2.92 -12.40
C LEU A 42 -5.81 -1.46 -11.93
N GLY A 43 -6.45 -0.51 -12.61
CA GLY A 43 -6.50 0.89 -12.19
C GLY A 43 -7.12 1.05 -10.80
N GLY A 44 -8.25 0.36 -10.54
CA GLY A 44 -8.89 0.33 -9.23
C GLY A 44 -8.01 -0.28 -8.15
N PHE A 45 -7.35 -1.41 -8.43
CA PHE A 45 -6.40 -2.04 -7.53
C PHE A 45 -5.22 -1.12 -7.17
N LEU A 46 -4.65 -0.41 -8.17
CA LEU A 46 -3.57 0.54 -7.96
C LEU A 46 -4.03 1.73 -7.10
N LEU A 47 -5.16 2.35 -7.44
CA LEU A 47 -5.71 3.46 -6.67
C LEU A 47 -6.01 3.05 -5.23
N PHE A 48 -6.64 1.90 -5.04
CA PHE A 48 -6.94 1.37 -3.70
C PHE A 48 -5.66 1.09 -2.91
N SER A 49 -4.63 0.54 -3.55
CA SER A 49 -3.34 0.25 -2.91
C SER A 49 -2.58 1.51 -2.53
N LEU A 50 -2.62 2.56 -3.37
CA LEU A 50 -2.06 3.87 -3.04
C LEU A 50 -2.81 4.53 -1.88
N THR A 51 -4.14 4.52 -1.90
CA THR A 51 -4.96 5.08 -0.80
C THR A 51 -4.72 4.33 0.51
N SER A 52 -4.69 3.00 0.49
CA SER A 52 -4.34 2.18 1.65
C SER A 52 -2.91 2.49 2.14
N GLY A 53 -1.95 2.64 1.23
CA GLY A 53 -0.59 3.07 1.53
C GLY A 53 -0.53 4.45 2.20
N ALA A 54 -1.33 5.41 1.73
CA ALA A 54 -1.43 6.74 2.32
C ALA A 54 -1.97 6.70 3.76
N VAL A 55 -2.96 5.83 4.05
CA VAL A 55 -3.46 5.60 5.41
C VAL A 55 -2.35 5.04 6.31
N TYR A 56 -1.50 4.13 5.81
CA TYR A 56 -0.35 3.66 6.59
C TYR A 56 0.68 4.76 6.86
N ILE A 57 0.93 5.64 5.90
CA ILE A 57 1.80 6.81 6.10
C ILE A 57 1.21 7.72 7.19
N PHE A 58 -0.09 7.98 7.14
CA PHE A 58 -0.78 8.80 8.14
C PHE A 58 -0.73 8.16 9.54
N ASN A 59 -0.97 6.86 9.64
CA ASN A 59 -0.86 6.14 10.90
C ASN A 59 0.57 6.19 11.46
N ASP A 60 1.58 6.00 10.61
CA ASP A 60 2.98 6.07 11.02
C ASP A 60 3.39 7.50 11.44
N LEU A 61 2.73 8.56 10.93
CA LEU A 61 2.90 9.95 11.39
C LEU A 61 2.26 10.18 12.76
N VAL A 62 1.04 9.69 12.98
CA VAL A 62 0.36 9.81 14.27
C VAL A 62 1.10 9.03 15.37
N ASP A 63 1.65 7.87 15.02
CA ASP A 63 2.40 7.01 15.93
C ASP A 63 3.89 7.38 16.05
N LEU A 64 4.36 8.45 15.39
CA LEU A 64 5.78 8.78 15.26
C LEU A 64 6.52 8.80 16.61
N GLU A 65 5.97 9.55 17.58
CA GLU A 65 6.56 9.73 18.90
C GLU A 65 6.64 8.41 19.68
N LYS A 66 5.60 7.57 19.57
CA LYS A 66 5.58 6.23 20.17
C LYS A 66 6.54 5.27 19.47
N ASP A 67 6.60 5.34 18.14
CA ASP A 67 7.45 4.47 17.33
C ASP A 67 8.94 4.77 17.53
N CYS A 68 9.31 6.01 17.87
CA CYS A 68 10.69 6.40 18.26
C CYS A 68 11.20 5.64 19.50
N HIS A 69 10.34 5.39 20.49
CA HIS A 69 10.70 4.66 21.71
C HIS A 69 10.53 3.14 21.60
N HIS A 70 9.99 2.65 20.49
CA HIS A 70 9.70 1.23 20.32
C HIS A 70 10.94 0.45 19.82
N PRO A 71 11.29 -0.71 20.42
CA PRO A 71 12.53 -1.44 20.14
C PRO A 71 12.73 -1.83 18.66
N SER A 72 11.67 -2.27 17.98
CA SER A 72 11.70 -2.62 16.55
C SER A 72 11.28 -1.47 15.62
N LYS A 73 10.25 -0.69 15.96
CA LYS A 73 9.66 0.31 15.05
C LYS A 73 10.46 1.59 14.90
N ARG A 74 11.38 1.90 15.82
CA ARG A 74 12.28 3.07 15.72
C ARG A 74 13.16 3.10 14.47
N HIS A 75 13.34 1.95 13.82
CA HIS A 75 14.11 1.81 12.58
C HIS A 75 13.29 2.04 11.30
N ARG A 76 12.00 2.38 11.43
CA ARG A 76 11.16 2.74 10.30
C ARG A 76 11.61 4.08 9.71
N PRO A 77 11.33 4.34 8.41
CA PRO A 77 11.83 5.52 7.73
C PRO A 77 11.41 6.85 8.36
N LEU A 78 10.26 6.89 9.03
CA LEU A 78 9.71 8.08 9.69
C LEU A 78 10.37 8.36 11.06
N PRO A 79 10.39 7.43 12.04
CA PRO A 79 11.03 7.66 13.34
C PRO A 79 12.58 7.68 13.29
N ALA A 80 13.20 7.14 12.23
CA ALA A 80 14.66 7.12 12.08
C ALA A 80 15.23 8.37 11.37
N GLY A 81 14.38 9.32 10.96
CA GLY A 81 14.80 10.51 10.20
C GLY A 81 13.70 11.54 10.03
#